data_AF-A0A0G4FXD0-F1
#
_entry.id   AF-A0A0G4FXD0-F1
#
_cell.length_a   1.000
_cell.length_b   1.000
_cell.length_c   1.000
_cell.angle_alpha   90.00
_cell.angle_beta   90.00
_cell.angle_gamma   90.00
#
_symmetry.space_group_name_H-M   'P 1'
#
loop_
_entity.id
_entity.type
_entity.pdbx_description
1 polymer ?
#
loop_
_entity_poly.entity_id
_entity_poly.type
_entity_poly.pdbx_seq_one_letter_code
_entity_poly.pdbx_strand_id
1 'polypeptide(L)'
;MGAVKSKSTDEAPPAINGQSVVGAQLLLAPIWMVEEQRWDEAAEALQLASQFGLCTLPLNLTADDINTHASKTAYRSVARVLAQLMVVGRHVAFGDGSCLQIVRHANGEVRTIKDQPGFRLTVDPPLPAHHHLYQQHRLQHDPPVRSRGAFWDNNGGWRSGGGPLDITDASMSSLAKRMVLSHFNATRRGQNGTSIRLNRRVGGGRLDGLLTQSPHTPVAGCTTTFGQKGSVRILVLTDSSHTFVAWITIVDMRNDVYVSVLTTEAPVCVSSAFKDRFPVTTQLARVALGRVGPYVFDGQVHDDSDDDSDSDGHGGGWDDMDDDSDGEGSGGEDASAEEEISANDGNASP
;
A
#
# COMPACT_ATOMS: atom_id res chain seq x y z
N MET A 1 -81.59 15.23 -28.33
CA MET A 1 -81.03 15.73 -27.05
C MET A 1 -80.99 14.56 -26.08
N GLY A 2 -79.79 14.18 -25.63
CA GLY A 2 -79.58 13.07 -24.70
C GLY A 2 -78.14 12.57 -24.78
N ALA A 3 -77.25 13.27 -24.10
CA ALA A 3 -75.80 13.12 -24.20
C ALA A 3 -75.26 11.84 -23.54
N VAL A 4 -74.19 11.33 -24.17
CA VAL A 4 -73.30 10.24 -23.74
C VAL A 4 -72.56 10.63 -22.45
N LYS A 5 -72.40 9.69 -21.52
CA LYS A 5 -71.36 9.75 -20.47
C LYS A 5 -70.61 8.42 -20.41
N SER A 6 -69.46 8.39 -21.09
CA SER A 6 -68.41 7.41 -20.90
C SER A 6 -67.65 7.74 -19.61
N LYS A 7 -67.50 6.75 -18.73
CA LYS A 7 -66.74 6.85 -17.48
C LYS A 7 -65.35 6.28 -17.76
N SER A 8 -64.38 7.17 -18.00
CA SER A 8 -62.95 6.83 -18.00
C SER A 8 -62.46 6.89 -16.55
N THR A 9 -61.86 5.80 -16.07
CA THR A 9 -61.08 5.75 -14.83
C THR A 9 -59.67 5.34 -15.22
N ASP A 10 -58.87 6.35 -15.59
CA ASP A 10 -57.41 6.27 -15.54
C ASP A 10 -56.99 6.37 -14.07
N GLU A 11 -56.62 5.25 -13.49
CA GLU A 11 -55.96 5.19 -12.18
C GLU A 11 -54.45 5.33 -12.44
N ALA A 12 -53.92 6.53 -12.19
CA ALA A 12 -52.49 6.79 -12.29
C ALA A 12 -51.74 6.00 -11.19
N PRO A 13 -50.60 5.35 -11.50
CA PRO A 13 -49.84 4.63 -10.49
C PRO A 13 -49.28 5.59 -9.42
N PRO A 14 -49.15 5.14 -8.16
CA PRO A 14 -48.70 5.99 -7.07
C PRO A 14 -47.29 6.50 -7.34
N ALA A 15 -47.15 7.83 -7.34
CA ALA A 15 -45.87 8.50 -7.39
C ALA A 15 -45.04 8.04 -6.19
N ILE A 16 -43.93 7.33 -6.46
CA ILE A 16 -42.95 6.96 -5.43
C ILE A 16 -42.36 8.26 -4.89
N ASN A 17 -42.72 8.61 -3.66
CA ASN A 17 -42.25 9.81 -2.99
C ASN A 17 -40.73 9.72 -2.79
N GLY A 18 -39.97 10.66 -3.37
CA GLY A 18 -38.51 10.70 -3.34
C GLY A 18 -37.92 10.69 -1.92
N GLN A 19 -38.66 11.15 -0.90
CA GLN A 19 -38.25 11.06 0.50
C GLN A 19 -38.18 9.62 1.03
N SER A 20 -39.00 8.69 0.54
CA SER A 20 -38.95 7.28 0.97
C SER A 20 -37.75 6.52 0.38
N VAL A 21 -37.34 6.89 -0.83
CA VAL A 21 -36.20 6.29 -1.54
C VAL A 21 -34.88 6.70 -0.90
N VAL A 22 -34.74 7.98 -0.52
CA VAL A 22 -33.55 8.48 0.20
C VAL A 22 -33.43 7.83 1.57
N GLY A 23 -34.54 7.66 2.31
CA GLY A 23 -34.55 6.97 3.61
C GLY A 23 -34.15 5.50 3.51
N ALA A 24 -34.66 4.76 2.51
CA ALA A 24 -34.29 3.36 2.29
C ALA A 24 -32.84 3.18 1.81
N GLN A 25 -32.35 4.08 0.95
CA GLN A 25 -30.95 4.08 0.50
C GLN A 25 -29.97 4.30 1.65
N LEU A 26 -30.28 5.23 2.57
CA LEU A 26 -29.45 5.49 3.76
C LEU A 26 -29.43 4.33 4.76
N LEU A 27 -30.44 3.47 4.77
CA LEU A 27 -30.48 2.26 5.61
C LEU A 27 -29.78 1.07 4.95
N LEU A 28 -29.90 0.93 3.62
CA LEU A 28 -29.31 -0.20 2.88
C LEU A 28 -27.82 0.01 2.59
N ALA A 29 -27.39 1.25 2.35
CA ALA A 29 -26.01 1.55 1.99
C ALA A 29 -24.96 1.18 3.04
N PRO A 30 -25.17 1.47 4.34
CA PRO A 30 -24.30 0.97 5.40
C PRO A 30 -24.24 -0.55 5.46
N ILE A 31 -25.36 -1.24 5.19
CA ILE A 31 -25.42 -2.71 5.27
C ILE A 31 -24.46 -3.35 4.28
N TRP A 32 -24.49 -2.96 3.00
CA TRP A 32 -23.59 -3.60 2.01
C TRP A 32 -22.14 -3.14 2.06
N MET A 33 -21.82 -2.07 2.80
CA MET A 33 -20.44 -1.70 3.12
C MET A 33 -19.83 -2.56 4.24
N VAL A 34 -20.67 -3.19 5.07
CA VAL A 34 -20.26 -4.06 6.18
C VAL A 34 -20.42 -5.54 5.81
N GLU A 35 -21.44 -5.86 5.02
CA GLU A 35 -21.75 -7.20 4.53
C GLU A 35 -20.64 -7.68 3.56
N GLU A 36 -19.81 -8.60 4.05
CA GLU A 36 -18.76 -9.32 3.29
C GLU A 36 -17.50 -8.52 2.93
N GLN A 37 -17.26 -7.36 3.55
CA GLN A 37 -16.07 -6.56 3.26
C GLN A 37 -15.06 -6.59 4.42
N ARG A 38 -13.83 -7.01 4.11
CA ARG A 38 -12.68 -6.73 4.97
C ARG A 38 -12.33 -5.25 4.85
N TRP A 39 -11.95 -4.60 5.94
CA TRP A 39 -11.58 -3.17 5.95
C TRP A 39 -10.10 -2.95 6.28
N ASP A 40 -9.32 -4.03 6.40
CA ASP A 40 -7.98 -4.02 6.95
C ASP A 40 -7.07 -2.97 6.31
N GLU A 41 -7.02 -2.89 4.98
CA GLU A 41 -6.09 -1.98 4.29
C GLU A 41 -6.50 -0.50 4.43
N ALA A 42 -7.80 -0.20 4.40
CA ALA A 42 -8.32 1.14 4.63
C ALA A 42 -8.19 1.53 6.11
N ALA A 43 -8.45 0.59 7.01
CA ALA A 43 -8.30 0.76 8.46
C ALA A 43 -6.84 1.04 8.83
N GLU A 44 -5.87 0.35 8.26
CA GLU A 44 -4.44 0.63 8.46
C GLU A 44 -4.07 2.05 8.01
N ALA A 45 -4.61 2.52 6.87
CA ALA A 45 -4.37 3.89 6.40
C ALA A 45 -5.01 4.94 7.35
N LEU A 46 -6.22 4.67 7.86
CA LEU A 46 -6.91 5.52 8.84
C LEU A 46 -6.20 5.54 10.20
N GLN A 47 -5.72 4.39 10.68
CA GLN A 47 -4.94 4.28 11.91
C GLN A 47 -3.65 5.08 11.79
N LEU A 48 -2.93 4.96 10.68
CA LEU A 48 -1.74 5.76 10.40
C LEU A 48 -2.07 7.26 10.37
N ALA A 49 -3.16 7.64 9.70
CA ALA A 49 -3.61 9.03 9.66
C ALA A 49 -3.95 9.56 11.06
N SER A 50 -4.59 8.73 11.89
CA SER A 50 -4.93 9.08 13.27
C SER A 50 -3.69 9.26 14.15
N GLN A 51 -2.70 8.38 14.00
CA GLN A 51 -1.41 8.50 14.67
C GLN A 51 -0.71 9.82 14.35
N PHE A 52 -0.84 10.31 13.11
CA PHE A 52 -0.30 11.61 12.70
C PHE A 52 -1.19 12.81 13.04
N GLY A 53 -2.32 12.61 13.71
CA GLY A 53 -3.28 13.66 14.05
C GLY A 53 -4.04 14.21 12.83
N LEU A 54 -4.08 13.47 11.72
CA LEU A 54 -4.80 13.84 10.50
C LEU A 54 -6.24 13.28 10.48
N CYS A 55 -6.57 12.40 11.43
CA CYS A 55 -7.86 11.75 11.52
C CYS A 55 -8.22 11.48 13.00
N THR A 56 -9.51 11.51 13.35
CA THR A 56 -9.99 11.14 14.68
C THR A 56 -10.75 9.81 14.58
N LEU A 57 -10.34 8.81 15.34
CA LEU A 57 -11.05 7.53 15.45
C LEU A 57 -11.81 7.44 16.78
N PRO A 58 -13.00 6.81 16.82
CA PRO A 58 -13.73 6.19 15.70
C PRO A 58 -14.31 7.22 14.70
N LEU A 59 -14.50 6.81 13.45
CA LEU A 59 -15.09 7.66 12.41
C LEU A 59 -16.62 7.77 12.56
N ASN A 60 -17.14 8.97 12.35
CA ASN A 60 -18.57 9.21 12.20
C ASN A 60 -18.90 9.40 10.72
N LEU A 61 -19.41 8.35 10.08
CA LEU A 61 -19.82 8.41 8.67
C LEU A 61 -21.15 9.16 8.54
N THR A 62 -21.20 10.05 7.57
CA THR A 62 -22.35 10.87 7.21
C THR A 62 -23.07 10.31 5.99
N ALA A 63 -24.28 10.80 5.71
CA ALA A 63 -24.99 10.49 4.48
C ALA A 63 -24.13 10.75 3.22
N ASP A 64 -23.33 11.83 3.22
CA ASP A 64 -22.45 12.15 2.09
C ASP A 64 -21.36 11.10 1.88
N ASP A 65 -20.79 10.55 2.96
CA ASP A 65 -19.78 9.50 2.89
C ASP A 65 -20.36 8.22 2.27
N ILE A 66 -21.57 7.88 2.72
CA ILE A 66 -22.32 6.70 2.28
C ILE A 66 -22.77 6.83 0.81
N ASN A 67 -23.19 8.03 0.41
CA ASN A 67 -23.72 8.32 -0.93
C ASN A 67 -22.63 8.58 -1.99
N THR A 68 -21.36 8.26 -1.70
CA THR A 68 -20.25 8.30 -2.67
C THR A 68 -20.45 7.34 -3.85
N HIS A 69 -21.34 6.34 -3.70
CA HIS A 69 -21.71 5.40 -4.74
C HIS A 69 -23.23 5.40 -4.96
N ALA A 70 -23.65 5.47 -6.22
CA ALA A 70 -25.07 5.50 -6.59
C ALA A 70 -25.83 4.18 -6.29
N SER A 71 -25.11 3.07 -6.12
CA SER A 71 -25.70 1.74 -5.86
C SER A 71 -24.67 0.74 -5.32
N LYS A 72 -25.15 -0.38 -4.75
CA LYS A 72 -24.32 -1.54 -4.37
C LYS A 72 -23.48 -2.06 -5.55
N THR A 73 -24.06 -2.08 -6.75
CA THR A 73 -23.37 -2.46 -7.99
C THR A 73 -22.25 -1.47 -8.34
N ALA A 74 -22.51 -0.16 -8.21
CA ALA A 74 -21.49 0.86 -8.48
C ALA A 74 -20.29 0.76 -7.50
N TYR A 75 -20.54 0.43 -6.24
CA TYR A 75 -19.47 0.15 -5.28
C TYR A 75 -18.68 -1.11 -5.60
N ARG A 76 -19.37 -2.22 -5.89
CA ARG A 76 -18.73 -3.50 -6.26
C ARG A 76 -18.04 -3.44 -7.64
N SER A 77 -18.28 -2.40 -8.44
CA SER A 77 -17.66 -2.21 -9.77
C SER A 77 -16.22 -1.70 -9.72
N VAL A 78 -15.72 -1.29 -8.55
CA VAL A 78 -14.34 -0.84 -8.37
C VAL A 78 -13.61 -1.74 -7.39
N ALA A 79 -12.29 -1.65 -7.36
CA ALA A 79 -11.48 -2.34 -6.35
C ALA A 79 -11.96 -1.95 -4.94
N ARG A 80 -12.08 -2.94 -4.06
CA ARG A 80 -12.63 -2.78 -2.71
C ARG A 80 -11.98 -1.63 -1.94
N VAL A 81 -10.65 -1.59 -1.90
CA VAL A 81 -9.92 -0.56 -1.13
C VAL A 81 -10.14 0.83 -1.70
N LEU A 82 -10.27 0.96 -3.04
CA LEU A 82 -10.65 2.23 -3.66
C LEU A 82 -12.05 2.66 -3.22
N ALA A 83 -13.03 1.76 -3.26
CA ALA A 83 -14.39 2.03 -2.82
C ALA A 83 -14.44 2.48 -1.34
N GLN A 84 -13.69 1.78 -0.49
CA GLN A 84 -13.59 2.11 0.93
C GLN A 84 -12.96 3.49 1.16
N LEU A 85 -11.86 3.80 0.47
CA LEU A 85 -11.19 5.10 0.57
C LEU A 85 -12.03 6.25 -0.02
N MET A 86 -12.92 5.99 -0.99
CA MET A 86 -13.90 7.00 -1.43
C MET A 86 -14.86 7.38 -0.30
N VAL A 87 -15.30 6.40 0.51
CA VAL A 87 -16.19 6.61 1.67
C VAL A 87 -15.46 7.32 2.83
N VAL A 88 -14.28 6.82 3.23
CA VAL A 88 -13.63 7.27 4.47
C VAL A 88 -12.53 8.30 4.27
N GLY A 89 -11.99 8.44 3.06
CA GLY A 89 -10.80 9.25 2.80
C GLY A 89 -10.98 10.74 3.12
N ARG A 90 -12.20 11.27 3.02
CA ARG A 90 -12.48 12.67 3.38
C ARG A 90 -12.27 12.99 4.86
N HIS A 91 -12.21 11.98 5.72
CA HIS A 91 -11.93 12.11 7.15
C HIS A 91 -10.42 12.20 7.48
N VAL A 92 -9.56 12.10 6.46
CA VAL A 92 -8.11 12.33 6.59
C VAL A 92 -7.81 13.75 6.13
N ALA A 93 -7.69 14.69 7.07
CA ALA A 93 -7.49 16.11 6.81
C ALA A 93 -6.00 16.50 6.75
N PHE A 94 -5.62 17.27 5.74
CA PHE A 94 -4.25 17.75 5.53
C PHE A 94 -4.05 19.22 5.94
N GLY A 95 -4.95 19.79 6.74
CA GLY A 95 -4.77 21.11 7.36
C GLY A 95 -4.95 22.36 6.46
N ASP A 96 -4.77 22.27 5.13
CA ASP A 96 -5.01 23.36 4.16
C ASP A 96 -6.47 23.42 3.65
N GLY A 97 -7.39 22.78 4.38
CA GLY A 97 -8.75 22.53 3.93
C GLY A 97 -8.88 21.38 2.91
N SER A 98 -7.77 20.72 2.53
CA SER A 98 -7.82 19.49 1.74
C SER A 98 -7.88 18.23 2.60
N CYS A 99 -8.30 17.14 1.97
CA CYS A 99 -8.33 15.80 2.55
C CYS A 99 -7.98 14.75 1.49
N LEU A 100 -7.85 13.49 1.91
CA LEU A 100 -7.69 12.32 1.03
C LEU A 100 -9.02 12.00 0.31
N GLN A 101 -9.67 12.99 -0.28
CA GLN A 101 -10.88 12.79 -1.04
C GLN A 101 -10.56 12.12 -2.37
N ILE A 102 -11.20 10.98 -2.64
CA ILE A 102 -11.11 10.29 -3.92
C ILE A 102 -12.47 10.41 -4.61
N VAL A 103 -12.47 10.96 -5.83
CA VAL A 103 -13.68 11.20 -6.62
C VAL A 103 -13.60 10.39 -7.90
N ARG A 104 -14.66 9.65 -8.21
CA ARG A 104 -14.84 8.95 -9.48
C ARG A 104 -15.87 9.68 -10.32
N HIS A 105 -15.49 10.01 -11.55
CA HIS A 105 -16.34 10.68 -12.53
C HIS A 105 -17.07 9.66 -13.42
N ALA A 106 -18.15 10.10 -14.06
CA ALA A 106 -18.96 9.25 -14.95
C ALA A 106 -18.17 8.72 -16.17
N ASN A 107 -17.13 9.43 -16.59
CA ASN A 107 -16.22 9.00 -17.66
C ASN A 107 -15.17 7.97 -17.21
N GLY A 108 -15.25 7.48 -15.96
CA GLY A 108 -14.29 6.54 -15.37
C GLY A 108 -13.02 7.18 -14.83
N GLU A 109 -12.85 8.50 -14.96
CA GLU A 109 -11.71 9.21 -14.38
C GLU A 109 -11.77 9.18 -12.86
N VAL A 110 -10.64 8.87 -12.22
CA VAL A 110 -10.48 8.93 -10.77
C VAL A 110 -9.50 10.04 -10.43
N ARG A 111 -9.86 10.89 -9.47
CA ARG A 111 -9.00 11.97 -8.97
C ARG A 111 -8.89 11.88 -7.46
N THR A 112 -7.74 12.29 -6.93
CA THR A 112 -7.52 12.51 -5.49
C THR A 112 -7.36 14.01 -5.21
N ILE A 113 -7.44 14.46 -3.95
CA ILE A 113 -7.19 15.84 -3.50
C ILE A 113 -7.95 16.92 -4.30
N LYS A 114 -8.98 17.51 -3.69
CA LYS A 114 -9.72 18.67 -4.24
C LYS A 114 -10.34 18.43 -5.63
N ASP A 115 -10.45 17.18 -6.08
CA ASP A 115 -10.98 16.78 -7.40
C ASP A 115 -10.32 17.48 -8.61
N GLN A 116 -9.06 17.89 -8.49
CA GLN A 116 -8.41 18.66 -9.55
C GLN A 116 -7.78 17.77 -10.63
N PRO A 117 -7.77 18.17 -11.91
CA PRO A 117 -7.17 17.40 -13.00
C PRO A 117 -5.68 17.05 -12.79
N GLY A 118 -4.95 17.87 -12.02
CA GLY A 118 -3.55 17.62 -11.66
C GLY A 118 -3.35 16.34 -10.83
N PHE A 119 -4.38 15.89 -10.12
CA PHE A 119 -4.32 14.75 -9.19
C PHE A 119 -5.08 13.53 -9.73
N ARG A 120 -5.11 13.35 -11.05
CA ARG A 120 -5.64 12.15 -11.68
C ARG A 120 -4.89 10.90 -11.20
N LEU A 121 -5.65 9.85 -10.92
CA LEU A 121 -5.18 8.51 -10.63
C LEU A 121 -5.46 7.60 -11.82
N THR A 122 -4.47 6.80 -12.21
CA THR A 122 -4.67 5.63 -13.04
C THR A 122 -4.67 4.42 -12.12
N VAL A 123 -5.86 3.87 -11.89
CA VAL A 123 -6.04 2.66 -11.09
C VAL A 123 -5.66 1.47 -11.94
N ASP A 124 -4.87 0.58 -11.36
CA ASP A 124 -4.46 -0.66 -11.99
C ASP A 124 -3.73 -0.48 -13.35
N PRO A 125 -2.73 0.43 -13.42
CA PRO A 125 -2.09 0.80 -14.67
C PRO A 125 -1.31 -0.40 -15.26
N PRO A 126 -1.07 -0.43 -16.58
CA PRO A 126 -0.10 -1.34 -17.16
C PRO A 126 1.28 -1.05 -16.54
N LEU A 127 1.88 -2.09 -15.98
CA LEU A 127 3.21 -2.05 -15.38
C LEU A 127 4.24 -2.55 -16.40
N PRO A 128 5.49 -2.05 -16.36
CA PRO A 128 6.56 -2.56 -17.21
C PRO A 128 6.68 -4.08 -17.09
N ALA A 129 6.81 -4.75 -18.24
CA ALA A 129 7.07 -6.18 -18.28
C ALA A 129 8.45 -6.47 -17.66
N HIS A 130 8.53 -7.59 -16.94
CA HIS A 130 9.73 -8.11 -16.27
C HIS A 130 10.12 -7.39 -14.97
N HIS A 131 10.21 -8.18 -13.90
CA HIS A 131 10.74 -7.82 -12.57
C HIS A 131 10.13 -6.61 -11.86
N HIS A 132 8.95 -6.12 -12.27
CA HIS A 132 8.26 -5.10 -11.49
C HIS A 132 7.61 -5.75 -10.26
N LEU A 133 8.14 -5.46 -9.07
CA LEU A 133 7.68 -6.00 -7.78
C LEU A 133 6.15 -6.01 -7.64
N TYR A 134 5.49 -4.93 -8.08
CA TYR A 134 4.05 -4.78 -7.94
C TYR A 134 3.25 -5.63 -8.91
N GLN A 135 3.86 -6.11 -10.00
CA GLN A 135 3.21 -7.05 -10.89
C GLN A 135 3.14 -8.44 -10.23
N GLN A 136 4.21 -8.85 -9.55
CA GLN A 136 4.29 -10.14 -8.86
C GLN A 136 3.34 -10.21 -7.66
N HIS A 137 3.18 -9.08 -6.95
CA HIS A 137 2.43 -9.01 -5.70
C HIS A 137 1.12 -8.21 -5.83
N ARG A 138 0.55 -8.16 -7.03
CA ARG A 138 -0.68 -7.43 -7.34
C ARG A 138 -1.87 -8.05 -6.62
N LEU A 139 -2.65 -7.23 -5.92
CA LEU A 139 -3.93 -7.64 -5.32
C LEU A 139 -5.09 -7.06 -6.10
N GLN A 140 -6.06 -7.89 -6.51
CA GLN A 140 -7.22 -7.42 -7.28
C GLN A 140 -8.07 -6.40 -6.50
N HIS A 141 -8.18 -6.58 -5.18
CA HIS A 141 -8.99 -5.73 -4.32
C HIS A 141 -8.26 -4.47 -3.83
N ASP A 142 -6.93 -4.43 -3.98
CA ASP A 142 -6.05 -3.31 -3.63
C ASP A 142 -4.98 -3.11 -4.72
N PRO A 143 -5.38 -2.77 -5.96
CA PRO A 143 -4.48 -2.79 -7.12
C PRO A 143 -3.47 -1.63 -7.08
N PRO A 144 -2.33 -1.75 -7.79
CA PRO A 144 -1.38 -0.67 -7.98
C PRO A 144 -2.02 0.60 -8.52
N VAL A 145 -1.45 1.76 -8.18
CA VAL A 145 -2.00 3.06 -8.58
C VAL A 145 -0.90 3.95 -9.09
N ARG A 146 -1.10 4.54 -10.27
CA ARG A 146 -0.22 5.61 -10.76
C ARG A 146 -0.86 6.96 -10.48
N SER A 147 -0.10 7.84 -9.84
CA SER A 147 -0.46 9.24 -9.60
C SER A 147 0.54 10.17 -10.28
N ARG A 148 0.11 11.37 -10.66
CA ARG A 148 0.96 12.42 -11.26
C ARG A 148 1.88 13.10 -10.24
N GLY A 149 2.61 12.30 -9.47
CA GLY A 149 3.54 12.76 -8.46
C GLY A 149 2.91 13.76 -7.49
N ALA A 150 1.77 13.41 -6.88
CA ALA A 150 1.17 14.26 -5.87
C ALA A 150 2.08 14.32 -4.64
N PHE A 151 2.59 15.51 -4.31
CA PHE A 151 3.43 15.76 -3.13
C PHE A 151 2.98 17.03 -2.42
N TRP A 152 3.25 17.09 -1.12
CA TRP A 152 3.05 18.31 -0.33
C TRP A 152 4.27 19.21 -0.47
N ASP A 153 4.06 20.46 -0.86
CA ASP A 153 5.14 21.43 -1.05
C ASP A 153 5.53 22.15 0.27
N ASN A 154 6.67 22.83 0.26
CA ASN A 154 7.12 23.62 1.42
C ASN A 154 6.26 24.88 1.66
N ASN A 155 5.35 25.22 0.74
CA ASN A 155 4.47 26.37 0.83
C ASN A 155 3.11 26.01 1.46
N GLY A 156 2.94 24.77 1.93
CA GLY A 156 1.74 24.35 2.65
C GLY A 156 0.59 23.91 1.76
N GLY A 157 0.86 23.33 0.58
CA GLY A 157 -0.19 22.79 -0.27
C GLY A 157 0.23 21.60 -1.12
N TRP A 158 -0.77 20.83 -1.55
CA TRP A 158 -0.56 19.76 -2.53
C TRP A 158 -0.23 20.32 -3.91
N ARG A 159 0.79 19.75 -4.54
CA ARG A 159 1.11 19.96 -5.95
C ARG A 159 1.12 18.64 -6.70
N SER A 160 0.69 18.69 -7.95
CA SER A 160 0.97 17.64 -8.92
C SER A 160 2.35 17.90 -9.53
N GLY A 161 3.24 16.92 -9.48
CA GLY A 161 4.49 16.94 -10.24
C GLY A 161 4.16 16.87 -11.73
N GLY A 162 4.08 18.01 -12.41
CA GLY A 162 4.03 18.03 -13.87
C GLY A 162 5.34 17.44 -14.42
N GLY A 163 5.25 16.40 -15.26
CA GLY A 163 6.41 15.80 -15.94
C GLY A 163 6.62 14.30 -15.66
N PRO A 164 7.82 13.74 -15.92
CA PRO A 164 8.15 12.30 -15.83
C PRO A 164 8.21 11.75 -14.40
N LEU A 165 7.63 12.45 -13.42
CA LEU A 165 7.62 12.09 -12.01
C LEU A 165 6.37 11.27 -11.62
N ASP A 166 5.78 10.55 -12.57
CA ASP A 166 4.68 9.63 -12.28
C ASP A 166 5.11 8.63 -11.20
N ILE A 167 4.39 8.63 -10.08
CA ILE A 167 4.64 7.73 -8.96
C ILE A 167 3.65 6.60 -9.08
N THR A 168 4.16 5.39 -9.24
CA THR A 168 3.35 4.18 -9.08
C THR A 168 3.48 3.71 -7.64
N ASP A 169 2.38 3.75 -6.90
CA ASP A 169 2.24 3.15 -5.59
C ASP A 169 1.91 1.66 -5.76
N ALA A 170 2.38 0.83 -4.81
CA ALA A 170 2.15 -0.62 -4.86
C ALA A 170 0.66 -0.99 -4.85
N SER A 171 -0.16 -0.14 -4.25
CA SER A 171 -1.58 -0.36 -4.05
C SER A 171 -2.36 0.93 -3.73
N MET A 172 -3.69 0.88 -3.69
CA MET A 172 -4.53 1.99 -3.26
C MET A 172 -4.27 2.35 -1.78
N SER A 173 -4.09 1.35 -0.93
CA SER A 173 -3.71 1.59 0.48
C SER A 173 -2.31 2.19 0.59
N SER A 174 -1.36 1.79 -0.26
CA SER A 174 -0.01 2.38 -0.30
C SER A 174 -0.05 3.85 -0.70
N LEU A 175 -0.89 4.22 -1.69
CA LEU A 175 -1.14 5.62 -2.05
C LEU A 175 -1.65 6.41 -0.84
N ALA A 176 -2.68 5.93 -0.15
CA ALA A 176 -3.24 6.59 1.03
C ALA A 176 -2.19 6.80 2.13
N LYS A 177 -1.44 5.74 2.49
CA LYS A 177 -0.38 5.77 3.50
C LYS A 177 0.76 6.71 3.10
N ARG A 178 1.16 6.72 1.82
CA ARG A 178 2.17 7.65 1.29
C ARG A 178 1.72 9.09 1.41
N MET A 179 0.47 9.40 1.08
CA MET A 179 -0.03 10.78 1.16
C MET A 179 -0.08 11.28 2.60
N VAL A 180 -0.56 10.44 3.50
CA VAL A 180 -0.56 10.66 4.96
C VAL A 180 0.87 10.93 5.48
N LEU A 181 1.83 10.07 5.14
CA LEU A 181 3.23 10.25 5.55
C LEU A 181 3.89 11.48 4.88
N SER A 182 3.60 11.75 3.61
CA SER A 182 4.17 12.90 2.88
C SER A 182 3.72 14.21 3.49
N HIS A 183 2.45 14.34 3.87
CA HIS A 183 1.94 15.52 4.55
C HIS A 183 2.59 15.68 5.93
N PHE A 184 2.64 14.60 6.73
CA PHE A 184 3.30 14.63 8.04
C PHE A 184 4.75 15.06 7.92
N ASN A 185 5.48 14.52 6.95
CA ASN A 185 6.89 14.83 6.74
C ASN A 185 7.13 16.31 6.39
N ALA A 186 6.30 16.86 5.51
CA ALA A 186 6.49 18.23 5.07
C ALA A 186 6.03 19.28 6.12
N THR A 187 5.05 18.94 6.96
CA THR A 187 4.53 19.87 7.99
C THR A 187 5.31 19.84 9.29
N ARG A 188 5.91 18.69 9.65
CA ARG A 188 6.75 18.57 10.85
C ARG A 188 8.19 18.93 10.53
N ARG A 189 8.56 20.19 10.76
CA ARG A 189 9.96 20.62 10.70
C ARG A 189 10.80 19.95 11.80
N GLY A 190 12.06 19.68 11.48
CA GLY A 190 13.06 19.26 12.47
C GLY A 190 13.02 17.78 12.84
N GLN A 191 12.62 16.91 11.92
CA GLN A 191 12.72 15.48 12.14
C GLN A 191 14.17 15.05 12.37
N ASN A 192 14.36 14.20 13.36
CA ASN A 192 15.65 13.60 13.60
C ASN A 192 15.73 12.31 12.77
N GLY A 193 16.89 12.07 12.17
CA GLY A 193 17.10 10.88 11.40
C GLY A 193 18.56 10.49 11.32
N THR A 194 18.76 9.24 10.93
CA THR A 194 20.05 8.73 10.45
C THR A 194 19.83 8.11 9.09
N SER A 195 20.86 8.13 8.25
CA SER A 195 20.83 7.41 6.98
C SER A 195 22.19 6.83 6.65
N ILE A 196 22.15 5.71 5.93
CA ILE A 196 23.34 5.01 5.48
C ILE A 196 23.06 4.34 4.13
N ARG A 197 24.12 4.25 3.32
CA ARG A 197 24.13 3.44 2.11
C ARG A 197 24.85 2.14 2.43
N LEU A 198 24.18 1.02 2.18
CA LEU A 198 24.67 -0.31 2.50
C LEU A 198 24.65 -1.19 1.26
N ASN A 199 25.55 -2.16 1.18
CA ASN A 199 25.45 -3.21 0.17
C ASN A 199 24.14 -3.98 0.39
N ARG A 200 23.41 -4.28 -0.69
CA ARG A 200 22.12 -4.97 -0.66
C ARG A 200 22.13 -6.30 0.09
N ARG A 201 23.28 -6.99 0.09
CA ARG A 201 23.48 -8.33 0.67
C ARG A 201 23.99 -8.31 2.11
N VAL A 202 24.31 -7.15 2.68
CA VAL A 202 24.82 -7.04 4.05
C VAL A 202 23.83 -7.63 5.07
N GLY A 203 24.35 -8.20 6.16
CA GLY A 203 23.52 -8.79 7.21
C GLY A 203 22.71 -9.99 6.74
N GLY A 204 23.21 -10.76 5.76
CA GLY A 204 22.55 -11.96 5.23
C GLY A 204 21.40 -11.66 4.27
N GLY A 205 21.44 -10.55 3.54
CA GLY A 205 20.44 -10.21 2.52
C GLY A 205 19.09 -9.73 3.06
N ARG A 206 19.02 -9.30 4.34
CA ARG A 206 17.75 -8.83 4.93
C ARG A 206 17.15 -7.64 4.18
N LEU A 207 17.97 -6.68 3.74
CA LEU A 207 17.49 -5.54 2.95
C LEU A 207 16.95 -5.98 1.58
N ASP A 208 17.64 -6.91 0.92
CA ASP A 208 17.16 -7.51 -0.32
C ASP A 208 15.80 -8.18 -0.14
N GLY A 209 15.65 -8.99 0.92
CA GLY A 209 14.38 -9.62 1.28
C GLY A 209 13.26 -8.60 1.51
N LEU A 210 13.55 -7.50 2.23
CA LEU A 210 12.56 -6.44 2.48
C LEU A 210 12.12 -5.70 1.20
N LEU A 211 13.00 -5.59 0.21
CA LEU A 211 12.72 -4.96 -1.09
C LEU A 211 12.03 -5.90 -2.09
N THR A 212 12.24 -7.22 -1.97
CA THR A 212 11.71 -8.24 -2.90
C THR A 212 10.44 -8.92 -2.40
N GLN A 213 10.17 -8.88 -1.09
CA GLN A 213 8.90 -9.35 -0.52
C GLN A 213 7.71 -8.48 -0.94
N SER A 214 6.50 -9.05 -0.86
CA SER A 214 5.28 -8.31 -1.14
C SER A 214 5.16 -7.03 -0.29
N PRO A 215 4.77 -5.89 -0.88
CA PRO A 215 4.40 -4.66 -0.16
C PRO A 215 3.27 -4.87 0.86
N HIS A 216 2.50 -5.95 0.71
CA HIS A 216 1.38 -6.31 1.58
C HIS A 216 1.74 -7.27 2.70
N THR A 217 2.95 -7.87 2.68
CA THR A 217 3.39 -8.76 3.76
C THR A 217 3.76 -7.92 5.00
N PRO A 218 3.18 -8.22 6.17
CA PRO A 218 3.59 -7.58 7.43
C PRO A 218 5.06 -7.83 7.73
N VAL A 219 5.72 -6.84 8.33
CA VAL A 219 7.12 -6.96 8.76
C VAL A 219 7.17 -6.92 10.28
N ALA A 220 7.85 -7.89 10.89
CA ALA A 220 8.01 -7.95 12.33
C ALA A 220 8.56 -6.62 12.89
N GLY A 221 7.95 -6.14 13.98
CA GLY A 221 8.28 -4.85 14.59
C GLY A 221 7.74 -3.62 13.86
N CYS A 222 6.87 -3.80 12.86
CA CYS A 222 6.23 -2.70 12.14
C CYS A 222 4.71 -2.76 12.31
N THR A 223 4.09 -1.60 12.50
CA THR A 223 2.63 -1.43 12.53
C THR A 223 2.01 -1.55 11.15
N THR A 224 2.67 -0.95 10.15
CA THR A 224 2.24 -1.02 8.75
C THR A 224 3.43 -0.87 7.82
N THR A 225 3.30 -1.39 6.60
CA THR A 225 4.28 -1.19 5.54
C THR A 225 3.60 -0.81 4.24
N PHE A 226 4.34 -0.19 3.32
CA PHE A 226 3.85 0.13 1.97
C PHE A 226 5.01 0.40 1.01
N GLY A 227 4.73 0.33 -0.29
CA GLY A 227 5.73 0.52 -1.35
C GLY A 227 5.38 1.67 -2.32
N GLN A 228 6.41 2.37 -2.80
CA GLN A 228 6.28 3.37 -3.88
C GLN A 228 7.39 3.24 -4.94
N LYS A 229 7.10 3.63 -6.19
CA LYS A 229 8.02 3.67 -7.35
C LYS A 229 8.64 2.32 -7.78
N GLY A 230 8.19 1.19 -7.23
CA GLY A 230 8.77 -0.13 -7.49
C GLY A 230 10.10 -0.38 -6.79
N SER A 231 10.69 0.64 -6.17
CA SER A 231 12.05 0.62 -5.61
C SER A 231 12.14 1.18 -4.19
N VAL A 232 11.02 1.58 -3.59
CA VAL A 232 11.00 2.14 -2.23
C VAL A 232 10.06 1.33 -1.36
N ARG A 233 10.55 0.92 -0.19
CA ARG A 233 9.78 0.29 0.87
C ARG A 233 9.79 1.17 2.11
N ILE A 234 8.62 1.38 2.70
CA ILE A 234 8.47 2.16 3.93
C ILE A 234 7.91 1.23 5.01
N LEU A 235 8.53 1.28 6.19
CA LEU A 235 8.18 0.50 7.37
C LEU A 235 7.84 1.44 8.52
N VAL A 236 6.58 1.50 8.95
CA VAL A 236 6.17 2.32 10.10
C VAL A 236 6.34 1.49 11.36
N LEU A 237 7.14 1.98 12.31
CA LEU A 237 7.58 1.23 13.49
C LEU A 237 6.69 1.40 14.72
N THR A 238 5.86 2.43 14.71
CA THR A 238 5.09 2.89 15.88
C THR A 238 3.61 2.86 15.54
N ASP A 239 2.78 2.67 16.56
CA ASP A 239 1.32 2.69 16.46
C ASP A 239 0.71 3.80 17.33
N SER A 240 -0.60 3.76 17.54
CA SER A 240 -1.32 4.72 18.38
C SER A 240 -1.01 4.65 19.88
N SER A 241 -0.32 3.61 20.35
CA SER A 241 0.14 3.51 21.75
C SER A 241 1.43 4.31 22.00
N HIS A 242 2.12 4.71 20.93
CA HIS A 242 3.36 5.48 21.01
C HIS A 242 3.07 6.98 21.00
N THR A 243 3.80 7.74 21.83
CA THR A 243 3.68 9.21 21.90
C THR A 243 4.47 9.95 20.81
N PHE A 244 5.17 9.20 19.97
CA PHE A 244 5.98 9.68 18.86
C PHE A 244 5.79 8.77 17.65
N VAL A 245 6.26 9.21 16.49
CA VAL A 245 6.23 8.39 15.27
C VAL A 245 7.65 8.14 14.76
N ALA A 246 7.90 6.89 14.38
CA ALA A 246 9.13 6.46 13.74
C ALA A 246 8.85 5.54 12.55
N TRP A 247 9.68 5.66 11.52
CA TRP A 247 9.61 4.84 10.31
C TRP A 247 10.98 4.66 9.66
N ILE A 248 11.09 3.63 8.83
CA ILE A 248 12.26 3.32 8.01
C ILE A 248 11.87 3.49 6.54
N THR A 249 12.70 4.20 5.79
CA THR A 249 12.64 4.26 4.33
C THR A 249 13.80 3.47 3.76
N ILE A 250 13.50 2.52 2.90
CA ILE A 250 14.47 1.67 2.21
C ILE A 250 14.34 1.95 0.72
N VAL A 251 15.41 2.39 0.07
CA VAL A 251 15.43 2.72 -1.35
C VAL A 251 16.44 1.84 -2.07
N ASP A 252 15.96 1.10 -3.05
CA ASP A 252 16.78 0.29 -3.96
C ASP A 252 17.59 1.21 -4.89
N MET A 253 18.91 1.13 -4.78
CA MET A 253 19.89 1.79 -5.65
C MET A 253 20.69 0.76 -6.46
N ARG A 254 20.05 -0.34 -6.86
CA ARG A 254 20.59 -1.50 -7.58
C ARG A 254 21.46 -2.39 -6.68
N ASN A 255 22.77 -2.16 -6.65
CA ASN A 255 23.69 -2.97 -5.84
C ASN A 255 23.72 -2.52 -4.38
N ASP A 256 23.33 -1.27 -4.16
CA ASP A 256 23.26 -0.68 -2.83
C ASP A 256 21.81 -0.39 -2.45
N VAL A 257 21.61 -0.25 -1.16
CA VAL A 257 20.34 0.12 -0.56
C VAL A 257 20.58 1.32 0.34
N TYR A 258 19.80 2.37 0.13
CA TYR A 258 19.77 3.50 1.03
C TYR A 258 18.73 3.28 2.10
N VAL A 259 19.18 3.26 3.35
CA VAL A 259 18.31 3.09 4.52
C VAL A 259 18.30 4.40 5.28
N SER A 260 17.11 4.92 5.57
CA SER A 260 16.92 6.10 6.41
C SER A 260 15.91 5.80 7.50
N VAL A 261 16.28 6.07 8.75
CA VAL A 261 15.42 5.94 9.92
C VAL A 261 15.09 7.35 10.38
N LEU A 262 13.80 7.66 10.49
CA LEU A 262 13.30 8.96 10.92
C LEU A 262 12.42 8.80 12.15
N THR A 263 12.46 9.79 13.04
CA THR A 263 11.66 9.78 14.27
C THR A 263 11.31 11.17 14.79
N THR A 264 10.19 11.25 15.50
CA THR A 264 9.81 12.38 16.35
C THR A 264 9.96 12.09 17.84
N GLU A 265 10.63 10.99 18.21
CA GLU A 265 11.01 10.72 19.60
C GLU A 265 11.80 11.91 20.17
N ALA A 266 11.48 12.31 21.39
CA ALA A 266 12.22 13.37 22.06
C ALA A 266 13.64 12.88 22.37
N PRO A 267 14.70 13.65 22.03
CA PRO A 267 16.06 13.21 22.27
C PRO A 267 16.32 13.13 23.78
N VAL A 268 16.84 11.99 24.26
CA VAL A 268 17.22 11.84 25.67
C VAL A 268 18.53 12.56 26.00
N CYS A 269 19.33 12.91 24.99
CA CYS A 269 20.54 13.73 25.11
C CYS A 269 20.83 14.51 23.81
N VAL A 270 21.62 15.58 23.94
CA VAL A 270 21.80 16.60 22.88
C VAL A 270 22.87 16.20 21.84
N SER A 271 23.95 15.52 22.25
CA SER A 271 25.13 15.28 21.42
C SER A 271 25.66 13.85 21.57
N SER A 272 24.96 12.89 20.97
CA SER A 272 25.38 11.50 20.93
C SER A 272 24.93 10.85 19.61
N ALA A 273 25.32 9.59 19.39
CA ALA A 273 24.89 8.83 18.22
C ALA A 273 23.35 8.70 18.19
N PHE A 274 22.78 8.48 17.01
CA PHE A 274 21.33 8.35 16.85
C PHE A 274 20.70 7.36 17.85
N LYS A 275 21.37 6.22 18.07
CA LYS A 275 20.93 5.17 19.01
C LYS A 275 20.82 5.63 20.46
N ASP A 276 21.71 6.54 20.86
CA ASP A 276 21.79 7.04 22.23
C ASP A 276 20.81 8.21 22.43
N ARG A 277 20.51 8.97 21.36
CA ARG A 277 19.53 10.06 21.37
C ARG A 277 18.09 9.54 21.32
N PHE A 278 17.85 8.46 20.57
CA PHE A 278 16.51 7.92 20.28
C PHE A 278 16.47 6.40 20.55
N PRO A 279 16.60 5.99 21.83
CA PRO A 279 16.73 4.59 22.19
C PRO A 279 15.50 3.76 21.82
N VAL A 280 14.28 4.30 21.95
CA VAL A 280 13.05 3.54 21.68
C VAL A 280 12.90 3.30 20.18
N THR A 281 13.12 4.32 19.35
CA THR A 281 13.15 4.20 17.88
C THR A 281 14.17 3.16 17.46
N THR A 282 15.37 3.21 18.05
CA THR A 282 16.46 2.30 17.69
C THR A 282 16.13 0.86 18.04
N GLN A 283 15.52 0.61 19.21
CA GLN A 283 15.06 -0.71 19.59
C GLN A 283 14.03 -1.26 18.59
N LEU A 284 13.01 -0.47 18.26
CA LEU A 284 11.97 -0.87 17.29
C LEU A 284 12.56 -1.13 15.90
N ALA A 285 13.43 -0.24 15.43
CA ALA A 285 14.06 -0.38 14.12
C ALA A 285 14.98 -1.60 14.03
N ARG A 286 15.70 -1.94 15.10
CA ARG A 286 16.55 -3.14 15.16
C ARG A 286 15.73 -4.42 15.01
N VAL A 287 14.49 -4.48 15.50
CA VAL A 287 13.59 -5.63 15.28
C VAL A 287 13.28 -5.78 13.78
N ALA A 288 12.92 -4.69 13.10
CA ALA A 288 12.59 -4.72 11.68
C ALA A 288 13.81 -5.04 10.78
N LEU A 289 14.96 -4.44 11.10
CA LEU A 289 16.21 -4.56 10.35
C LEU A 289 17.00 -5.86 10.66
N GLY A 290 16.75 -6.50 11.80
CA GLY A 290 17.47 -7.72 12.20
C GLY A 290 18.98 -7.53 12.23
N ARG A 291 19.72 -8.41 11.54
CA ARG A 291 21.19 -8.38 11.44
C ARG A 291 21.76 -7.12 10.76
N VAL A 292 20.92 -6.33 10.09
CA VAL A 292 21.33 -5.06 9.46
C VAL A 292 21.34 -3.91 10.48
N GLY A 293 20.64 -4.05 11.60
CA GLY A 293 20.53 -3.02 12.64
C GLY A 293 21.88 -2.44 13.08
N PRO A 294 22.90 -3.25 13.41
CA PRO A 294 24.20 -2.75 13.81
C PRO A 294 24.90 -1.86 12.77
N TYR A 295 24.83 -2.21 11.47
CA TYR A 295 25.40 -1.37 10.40
C TYR A 295 24.74 0.02 10.35
N VAL A 296 23.42 0.10 10.57
CA VAL A 296 22.66 1.36 10.52
C VAL A 296 22.91 2.27 11.72
N PHE A 297 23.10 1.69 12.91
CA PHE A 297 23.14 2.46 14.17
C PHE A 297 24.52 2.58 14.81
N ASP A 298 25.40 1.62 14.56
CA ASP A 298 26.71 1.52 15.19
C ASP A 298 27.85 1.87 14.22
N GLY A 299 27.54 2.04 12.92
CA GLY A 299 28.54 2.38 11.90
C GLY A 299 29.55 1.26 11.65
N GLN A 300 29.17 0.01 11.97
CA GLN A 300 30.03 -1.15 11.69
C GLN A 300 30.32 -1.20 10.19
N VAL A 301 31.59 -1.05 9.85
CA VAL A 301 32.11 -1.38 8.53
C VAL A 301 32.39 -2.88 8.57
N HIS A 302 32.02 -3.61 7.52
CA HIS A 302 32.51 -4.98 7.39
C HIS A 302 34.03 -4.83 7.20
N ASP A 303 34.82 -5.14 8.23
CA ASP A 303 36.24 -5.42 8.07
C ASP A 303 36.33 -6.79 7.37
N ASP A 304 35.92 -6.84 6.09
CA ASP A 304 36.19 -7.97 5.19
C ASP A 304 37.65 -7.89 4.71
N SER A 305 38.56 -7.47 5.58
CA SER A 305 40.00 -7.42 5.32
C SER A 305 40.70 -8.65 5.90
N ASP A 306 40.15 -9.83 5.64
CA ASP A 306 40.76 -11.16 5.79
C ASP A 306 40.17 -11.95 4.59
N ASP A 307 40.85 -12.47 3.58
CA ASP A 307 42.21 -12.95 3.40
C ASP A 307 42.47 -13.03 1.87
N ASP A 308 43.02 -11.98 1.26
CA ASP A 308 43.77 -12.12 -0.01
C ASP A 308 45.27 -11.95 0.30
N SER A 309 45.76 -12.69 1.30
CA SER A 309 47.17 -13.06 1.36
C SER A 309 47.36 -14.30 0.50
N ASP A 310 47.38 -14.09 -0.82
CA ASP A 310 48.00 -15.02 -1.76
C ASP A 310 49.51 -15.05 -1.46
N SER A 311 49.86 -15.80 -0.41
CA SER A 311 51.21 -16.25 -0.15
C SER A 311 51.48 -17.44 -1.06
N ASP A 312 52.18 -17.14 -2.16
CA ASP A 312 53.04 -17.97 -3.00
C ASP A 312 53.28 -19.43 -2.49
N GLY A 313 52.84 -20.43 -3.28
CA GLY A 313 53.03 -21.84 -2.93
C GLY A 313 52.83 -22.82 -4.09
N HIS A 314 53.75 -22.81 -5.05
CA HIS A 314 54.17 -23.89 -5.97
C HIS A 314 53.32 -25.17 -6.15
N GLY A 315 52.99 -25.49 -7.41
CA GLY A 315 53.49 -26.73 -8.04
C GLY A 315 52.48 -27.81 -8.47
N GLY A 316 52.45 -28.08 -9.79
CA GLY A 316 51.97 -29.32 -10.43
C GLY A 316 50.47 -29.34 -10.72
N GLY A 317 49.96 -29.87 -11.82
CA GLY A 317 50.49 -30.57 -12.99
C GLY A 317 49.34 -30.61 -14.00
N TRP A 318 49.64 -30.41 -15.27
CA TRP A 318 48.67 -30.29 -16.35
C TRP A 318 48.60 -31.61 -17.09
N ASP A 319 47.79 -32.54 -16.58
CA ASP A 319 47.71 -33.87 -17.15
C ASP A 319 46.24 -34.32 -17.09
N ASP A 320 45.54 -34.08 -18.20
CA ASP A 320 44.63 -35.01 -18.88
C ASP A 320 43.77 -35.93 -18.00
N MET A 321 42.45 -35.75 -18.02
CA MET A 321 41.50 -36.84 -18.31
C MET A 321 40.21 -36.26 -18.92
N ASP A 322 40.11 -36.41 -20.23
CA ASP A 322 38.85 -36.66 -20.93
C ASP A 322 38.22 -37.92 -20.31
N ASP A 323 36.96 -37.85 -19.87
CA ASP A 323 36.15 -39.07 -19.80
C ASP A 323 34.68 -38.75 -20.08
N ASP A 324 34.28 -39.19 -21.26
CA ASP A 324 32.93 -39.26 -21.78
C ASP A 324 32.06 -40.12 -20.84
N SER A 325 30.88 -39.61 -20.46
CA SER A 325 29.85 -40.51 -19.95
C SER A 325 28.47 -40.10 -20.44
N ASP A 326 28.22 -40.55 -21.67
CA ASP A 326 26.90 -40.74 -22.24
C ASP A 326 26.14 -41.79 -21.42
N GLY A 327 25.21 -41.32 -20.60
CA GLY A 327 24.31 -42.16 -19.80
C GLY A 327 22.86 -41.88 -20.13
N GLU A 328 22.38 -42.46 -21.24
CA GLU A 328 20.96 -42.60 -21.52
C GLU A 328 20.28 -43.46 -20.43
N GLY A 329 19.14 -43.00 -19.91
CA GLY A 329 18.41 -43.67 -18.84
C GLY A 329 16.91 -43.44 -18.93
N SER A 330 16.30 -44.15 -19.86
CA SER A 330 14.85 -44.30 -20.09
C SER A 330 14.10 -44.86 -18.86
N GLY A 331 12.81 -44.50 -18.71
CA GLY A 331 11.80 -45.48 -18.28
C GLY A 331 10.82 -45.06 -17.16
N GLY A 332 9.52 -45.18 -17.47
CA GLY A 332 8.38 -45.28 -16.53
C GLY A 332 7.46 -44.06 -16.59
N GLU A 333 6.39 -43.98 -17.39
CA GLU A 333 5.24 -44.88 -17.59
C GLU A 333 4.45 -45.21 -16.30
N ASP A 334 3.24 -44.65 -16.27
CA ASP A 334 1.95 -45.26 -15.92
C ASP A 334 1.31 -45.19 -14.52
N ALA A 335 -0.02 -44.95 -14.62
CA ALA A 335 -1.13 -45.33 -13.75
C ALA A 335 -1.39 -44.42 -12.51
N SER A 336 -2.59 -43.97 -12.14
CA SER A 336 -4.01 -44.34 -12.40
C SER A 336 -4.88 -43.09 -12.11
N ALA A 337 -5.90 -42.72 -12.88
CA ALA A 337 -7.27 -43.27 -13.00
C ALA A 337 -8.17 -43.10 -11.75
N GLU A 338 -9.34 -42.48 -12.00
CA GLU A 338 -10.62 -42.47 -11.26
C GLU A 338 -10.67 -41.55 -10.01
N GLU A 339 -11.68 -40.70 -9.81
CA GLU A 339 -13.10 -41.08 -9.70
C GLU A 339 -14.04 -39.87 -9.94
N GLU A 340 -15.11 -40.10 -10.72
CA GLU A 340 -16.30 -39.27 -10.81
C GLU A 340 -17.10 -39.35 -9.50
N ILE A 341 -17.61 -38.25 -8.92
CA ILE A 341 -18.91 -38.30 -8.20
C ILE A 341 -19.72 -36.99 -8.35
N SER A 342 -20.87 -37.18 -9.00
CA SER A 342 -22.21 -36.57 -8.84
C SER A 342 -22.49 -35.13 -9.26
N ALA A 343 -23.38 -35.08 -10.25
CA ALA A 343 -24.42 -34.09 -10.49
C ALA A 343 -25.26 -33.74 -9.24
N ASN A 344 -25.76 -32.51 -9.22
CA ASN A 344 -27.12 -32.26 -8.74
C ASN A 344 -27.79 -31.17 -9.58
N ASP A 345 -28.58 -31.63 -10.54
CA ASP A 345 -29.67 -30.87 -11.15
C ASP A 345 -30.80 -30.69 -10.12
N GLY A 346 -31.28 -29.46 -9.99
CA GLY A 346 -32.36 -29.10 -9.06
C GLY A 346 -33.15 -27.90 -9.54
N ASN A 347 -33.64 -28.01 -10.78
CA ASN A 347 -34.65 -27.17 -11.42
C ASN A 347 -35.93 -27.03 -10.60
N ALA A 348 -36.54 -25.83 -10.54
CA ALA A 348 -37.99 -25.62 -10.69
C ALA A 348 -38.36 -24.13 -10.69
N SER A 349 -38.51 -23.60 -11.90
CA SER A 349 -39.48 -22.57 -12.34
C SER A 349 -40.94 -22.92 -11.92
N PRO A 350 -41.99 -22.10 -12.18
CA PRO A 350 -42.09 -20.90 -13.02
C PRO A 350 -42.56 -19.59 -12.36
#